data_AF-A0A1I6KVL7-F1
#
_entry.id   AF-A0A1I6KVL7-F1
#
_cell.length_a   1.000
_cell.length_b   1.000
_cell.length_c   1.000
_cell.angle_alpha   90.00
_cell.angle_beta   90.00
_cell.angle_gamma   90.00
#
_symmetry.space_group_name_H-M   'P 1'
#
loop_
_entity.id
_entity.type
_entity.pdbx_description
1 polymer ?
#
loop_
_entity_poly.entity_id
_entity_poly.type
_entity_poly.pdbx_seq_one_letter_code
_entity_poly.pdbx_strand_id
1 'polypeptide(L)'
;MKTIQLRRYTLVDGEYDAFLAWWQEWMPRVRSGAGFTIDFAYGLPETNEFIWAVSAEGDQAAFVARESVYMESDARAEAFDGIPQRIAVYNVRFVDEIA
;
A
#
# COMPACT_ATOMS: atom_id res chain seq x y z
N MET A 1 13.95 -0.17 -15.27
CA MET A 1 14.35 0.50 -14.01
C MET A 1 13.12 0.50 -13.15
N LYS A 2 13.22 -0.02 -11.93
CA LYS A 2 12.10 -0.23 -11.03
C LYS A 2 12.14 0.82 -9.93
N THR A 3 11.03 1.51 -9.71
CA THR A 3 10.88 2.42 -8.57
C THR A 3 10.10 1.71 -7.47
N ILE A 4 10.62 1.74 -6.25
CA ILE A 4 10.03 1.09 -5.07
C ILE A 4 9.61 2.14 -4.06
N GLN A 5 8.41 1.98 -3.51
CA GLN A 5 7.92 2.77 -2.40
C GLN A 5 7.69 1.87 -1.18
N LEU A 6 8.46 2.12 -0.12
CA LEU A 6 8.29 1.47 1.17
C LEU A 6 7.22 2.22 1.97
N ARG A 7 6.30 1.46 2.55
CA ARG A 7 5.16 1.97 3.31
C ARG A 7 5.14 1.30 4.68
N ARG A 8 5.26 2.13 5.71
CA ARG A 8 5.20 1.72 7.11
C ARG A 8 4.03 2.44 7.77
N TYR A 9 3.13 1.66 8.36
CA TYR A 9 1.93 2.15 9.00
C TYR A 9 1.92 1.74 10.47
N THR A 10 1.51 2.66 11.32
CA THR A 10 0.99 2.30 12.66
C THR A 10 -0.53 2.29 12.55
N LEU A 11 -1.14 1.18 12.93
CA LEU A 11 -2.58 1.01 12.82
C LEU A 11 -3.29 1.66 14.02
N VAL A 12 -4.57 1.93 13.85
CA VAL A 12 -5.43 2.35 14.97
C VAL A 12 -5.55 1.18 15.95
N ASP A 13 -5.56 1.47 17.26
CA ASP A 13 -5.70 0.45 18.29
C ASP A 13 -7.01 -0.34 18.10
N GLY A 14 -6.91 -1.67 18.10
CA GLY A 14 -8.05 -2.57 17.89
C GLY A 14 -8.41 -2.84 16.42
N GLU A 15 -7.81 -2.13 15.45
CA GLU A 15 -8.10 -2.31 14.02
C GLU A 15 -7.17 -3.30 13.31
N TYR A 16 -6.19 -3.89 14.01
CA TYR A 16 -5.14 -4.71 13.40
C TYR A 16 -5.70 -5.84 12.50
N ASP A 17 -6.53 -6.72 13.05
CA ASP A 17 -7.07 -7.87 12.31
C ASP A 17 -8.00 -7.42 11.17
N ALA A 18 -8.82 -6.41 11.42
CA ALA A 18 -9.74 -5.85 10.42
C ALA A 18 -8.98 -5.19 9.25
N PHE A 19 -7.87 -4.51 9.54
CA PHE A 19 -6.98 -3.96 8.54
C PHE A 19 -6.31 -5.06 7.72
N LEU A 20 -5.77 -6.11 8.35
CA LEU A 20 -5.12 -7.21 7.64
C LEU A 20 -6.09 -7.95 6.71
N ALA A 21 -7.29 -8.26 7.18
CA ALA A 21 -8.31 -8.92 6.36
C ALA A 21 -8.66 -8.08 5.12
N TRP A 22 -8.95 -6.79 5.32
CA TRP A 22 -9.21 -5.86 4.23
C TRP A 22 -8.03 -5.74 3.26
N TRP A 23 -6.80 -5.62 3.78
CA TRP A 23 -5.62 -5.45 2.95
C TRP A 23 -5.41 -6.68 2.05
N GLN A 24 -5.54 -7.89 2.61
CA GLN A 24 -5.37 -9.16 1.89
C GLN A 24 -6.39 -9.34 0.76
N GLU A 25 -7.63 -8.90 0.98
CA GLU A 25 -8.69 -8.94 -0.02
C GLU A 25 -8.43 -7.94 -1.16
N TRP A 26 -8.14 -6.69 -0.82
CA TRP A 26 -8.22 -5.59 -1.77
C TRP A 26 -6.90 -5.22 -2.41
N MET A 27 -5.83 -5.06 -1.63
CA MET A 27 -4.60 -4.44 -2.13
C MET A 27 -3.93 -5.25 -3.24
N PRO A 28 -3.79 -6.59 -3.16
CA PRO A 28 -3.27 -7.39 -4.27
C PRO A 28 -4.07 -7.22 -5.57
N ARG A 29 -5.40 -7.09 -5.48
CA ARG A 29 -6.27 -6.91 -6.66
C ARG A 29 -6.10 -5.53 -7.28
N VAL A 30 -6.30 -4.47 -6.49
CA VAL A 30 -6.37 -3.10 -7.03
C VAL A 30 -4.99 -2.55 -7.41
N ARG A 31 -3.92 -2.95 -6.71
CA ARG A 31 -2.55 -2.52 -7.06
C ARG A 31 -2.05 -3.22 -8.32
N SER A 32 -2.23 -4.53 -8.41
CA SER A 32 -1.83 -5.29 -9.60
C SER A 32 -2.60 -4.84 -10.83
N GLY A 33 -3.91 -4.61 -10.71
CA GLY A 33 -4.74 -4.05 -11.79
C GLY A 33 -4.30 -2.67 -12.25
N ALA A 34 -3.67 -1.88 -11.38
CA ALA A 34 -3.11 -0.57 -11.71
C ALA A 34 -1.64 -0.63 -12.20
N GLY A 35 -1.08 -1.82 -12.41
CA GLY A 35 0.28 -1.99 -12.93
C GLY A 35 1.38 -1.82 -11.88
N PHE A 36 1.05 -2.02 -10.60
CA PHE A 36 2.02 -2.12 -9.51
C PHE A 36 2.27 -3.57 -9.12
N THR A 37 3.48 -3.85 -8.62
CA THR A 37 3.83 -5.12 -7.98
C THR A 37 3.92 -4.89 -6.48
N ILE A 38 3.29 -5.75 -5.69
CA ILE A 38 3.53 -5.81 -4.24
C ILE A 38 4.72 -6.73 -4.02
N ASP A 39 5.83 -6.17 -3.53
CA ASP A 39 7.08 -6.92 -3.35
C ASP A 39 7.04 -7.78 -2.08
N PHE A 40 6.49 -7.23 -1.00
CA PHE A 40 6.23 -7.93 0.25
C PHE A 40 5.21 -7.17 1.09
N ALA A 41 4.65 -7.85 2.09
CA ALA A 41 3.84 -7.26 3.13
C ALA A 41 3.98 -8.05 4.43
N TYR A 42 4.17 -7.35 5.54
CA TYR A 42 4.34 -7.92 6.88
C TYR A 42 3.48 -7.16 7.88
N GLY A 43 2.73 -7.91 8.68
CA GLY A 43 2.08 -7.40 9.88
C GLY A 43 2.96 -7.66 11.11
N LEU A 44 3.04 -6.68 12.01
CA LEU A 44 3.78 -6.74 13.27
C LEU A 44 2.79 -6.53 14.43
N PRO A 45 2.18 -7.61 14.97
CA PRO A 45 1.15 -7.49 16.00
C PRO A 45 1.67 -6.84 17.29
N GLU A 46 2.92 -7.11 17.65
CA GLU A 46 3.53 -6.62 18.90
C GLU A 46 3.64 -5.09 18.95
N THR A 47 3.82 -4.43 17.80
CA THR A 47 3.96 -2.97 17.70
C THR A 47 2.78 -2.30 17.01
N ASN A 48 1.73 -3.06 16.68
CA ASN A 48 0.57 -2.60 15.91
C ASN A 48 0.98 -1.93 14.58
N GLU A 49 2.01 -2.48 13.92
CA GLU A 49 2.55 -1.95 12.67
C GLU A 49 2.23 -2.84 11.46
N PHE A 50 2.19 -2.22 10.29
CA PHE A 50 2.12 -2.92 9.01
C PHE A 50 3.12 -2.31 8.03
N ILE A 51 3.96 -3.15 7.45
CA ILE A 51 5.07 -2.74 6.58
C ILE A 51 4.95 -3.48 5.25
N TRP A 52 4.98 -2.74 4.15
CA TRP A 52 4.91 -3.32 2.82
C TRP A 52 5.64 -2.47 1.80
N ALA A 53 6.04 -3.10 0.70
CA ALA A 53 6.66 -2.43 -0.43
C ALA A 53 5.83 -2.65 -1.68
N VAL A 54 5.70 -1.59 -2.47
CA VAL A 54 5.05 -1.62 -3.77
C VAL A 54 5.95 -0.95 -4.79
N SER A 55 6.04 -1.55 -5.96
CA SER A 55 6.93 -1.11 -7.02
C SER A 55 6.23 -1.02 -8.37
N ALA A 56 6.83 -0.28 -9.29
CA ALA A 56 6.43 -0.26 -10.68
C ALA A 56 7.64 0.05 -11.58
N GLU A 57 7.55 -0.37 -12.84
CA GLU A 57 8.52 0.02 -13.85
C GLU A 57 8.46 1.53 -14.15
N GLY A 58 9.64 2.09 -14.40
CA GLY A 58 9.87 3.50 -14.65
C GLY A 58 10.61 4.19 -13.50
N ASP A 59 10.87 5.48 -13.72
CA ASP A 59 11.41 6.36 -12.69
C ASP A 59 10.31 6.82 -11.71
N GLN A 60 10.70 7.67 -10.76
CA GLN A 60 9.80 8.21 -9.75
C GLN A 60 8.66 9.03 -10.35
N ALA A 61 8.89 9.77 -11.45
CA ALA A 61 7.84 10.55 -12.10
C ALA A 61 6.78 9.63 -12.72
N ALA A 62 7.21 8.56 -13.39
CA ALA A 62 6.31 7.54 -13.93
C ALA A 62 5.53 6.80 -12.82
N PHE A 63 6.18 6.51 -11.69
CA PHE A 63 5.50 5.93 -10.53
C PHE A 63 4.38 6.85 -10.01
N VAL A 64 4.69 8.14 -9.79
CA VAL A 64 3.72 9.12 -9.27
C VAL A 64 2.56 9.32 -10.23
N ALA A 65 2.82 9.38 -11.54
CA ALA A 65 1.75 9.48 -12.54
C ALA A 65 0.80 8.26 -12.48
N ARG A 66 1.35 7.05 -12.37
CA ARG A 66 0.58 5.81 -12.21
C ARG A 66 -0.21 5.80 -10.89
N GLU A 67 0.39 6.29 -9.81
CA GLU A 67 -0.27 6.40 -8.51
C GLU A 67 -1.45 7.37 -8.57
N SER A 68 -1.31 8.51 -9.26
CA SER A 68 -2.41 9.47 -9.46
C SER A 68 -3.61 8.82 -10.16
N VAL A 69 -3.37 8.08 -11.25
CA VAL A 69 -4.44 7.35 -11.97
C VAL A 69 -5.10 6.30 -11.07
N TYR A 70 -4.30 5.55 -10.31
CA TYR A 70 -4.83 4.59 -9.34
C TYR A 70 -5.70 5.25 -8.26
N MET A 71 -5.28 6.42 -7.75
CA MET A 71 -6.01 7.15 -6.71
C MET A 71 -7.41 7.59 -7.16
N GLU A 72 -7.59 7.84 -8.46
CA GLU A 72 -8.85 8.26 -9.09
C GLU A 72 -9.68 7.08 -9.62
N SER A 73 -9.19 5.84 -9.51
CA SER A 73 -9.85 4.68 -10.12
C SER A 73 -11.08 4.18 -9.34
N ASP A 74 -12.09 3.71 -10.08
CA ASP A 74 -13.29 3.07 -9.51
C ASP A 74 -12.95 1.84 -8.67
N ALA A 75 -11.96 1.05 -9.09
CA ALA A 75 -11.51 -0.13 -8.36
C ALA A 75 -10.96 0.24 -6.97
N ARG A 76 -10.26 1.37 -6.85
CA ARG A 76 -9.83 1.89 -5.56
C ARG A 76 -11.02 2.46 -4.78
N ALA A 77 -11.94 3.17 -5.43
CA ALA A 77 -13.13 3.68 -4.76
C ALA A 77 -13.95 2.54 -4.11
N GLU A 78 -14.19 1.45 -4.85
CA GLU A 78 -14.85 0.23 -4.36
C GLU A 78 -14.12 -0.37 -3.15
N ALA A 79 -12.79 -0.48 -3.22
CA ALA A 79 -11.99 -1.04 -2.14
C ALA A 79 -12.05 -0.25 -0.82
N PHE A 80 -12.38 1.04 -0.88
CA PHE A 80 -12.43 1.93 0.30
C PHE A 80 -13.86 2.32 0.68
N ASP A 81 -14.89 1.86 -0.05
CA ASP A 81 -16.28 2.21 0.25
C ASP A 81 -16.71 1.65 1.61
N GLY A 82 -17.26 2.53 2.46
CA GLY A 82 -17.65 2.18 3.83
C GLY A 82 -16.51 1.78 4.78
N ILE A 83 -15.24 1.86 4.36
CA ILE A 83 -14.10 1.47 5.19
C ILE A 83 -13.67 2.64 6.08
N PRO A 84 -13.60 2.46 7.42
CA PRO A 84 -13.14 3.52 8.32
C PRO A 84 -11.64 3.77 8.16
N GLN A 85 -11.16 4.90 8.71
CA GLN A 85 -9.72 5.13 8.81
C GLN A 85 -9.11 4.14 9.81
N ARG A 86 -8.21 3.27 9.31
CA ARG A 86 -7.55 2.21 10.10
C ARG A 86 -6.05 2.44 10.34
N ILE A 87 -5.48 3.48 9.75
CA ILE A 87 -4.06 3.81 9.90
C ILE A 87 -3.95 5.13 10.68
N ALA A 88 -3.23 5.09 11.80
CA ALA A 88 -2.97 6.25 12.65
C ALA A 88 -1.76 7.07 12.17
N VAL A 89 -0.70 6.39 11.71
CA VAL A 89 0.55 7.05 11.26
C VAL A 89 0.98 6.46 9.92
N TYR A 90 1.37 7.35 9.00
CA TYR A 90 1.91 6.99 7.69
C TYR A 90 3.37 7.40 7.57
N ASN A 91 4.24 6.46 7.21
CA ASN A 91 5.57 6.75 6.71
C ASN A 91 5.74 6.07 5.35
N VAL A 92 5.67 6.88 4.30
CA VAL A 92 5.72 6.45 2.89
C VAL A 92 6.88 7.13 2.21
N ARG A 93 7.84 6.36 1.69
CA ARG A 93 9.07 6.87 1.08
C ARG A 93 9.45 6.05 -0.15
N PHE A 94 10.00 6.71 -1.15
CA PHE A 94 10.78 6.02 -2.17
C PHE A 94 12.09 5.54 -1.55
N VAL A 95 12.58 4.38 -1.99
CA VAL A 95 13.79 3.74 -1.47
C VAL A 95 14.66 3.25 -2.62
N ASP A 96 15.96 3.22 -2.38
CA ASP A 96 16.93 2.61 -3.28
C ASP A 96 17.10 1.13 -2.91
N GLU A 97 16.99 0.26 -3.90
CA GLU A 97 17.28 -1.17 -3.75
C GLU A 97 18.81 -1.36 -3.77
N ILE A 98 19.35 -2.04 -2.76
CA ILE A 98 20.81 -2.19 -2.56
C ILE A 98 21.31 -3.58 -2.97
N ALA A 99 20.44 -4.60 -2.98
CA ALA A 99 20.76 -5.99 -3.33
C ALA A 99 19.55 -6.71 -3.91
#